data_AF-A0A4R8W8E8-F1
#
_entry.id   AF-A0A4R8W8E8-F1
#
_cell.length_a   1.000
_cell.length_b   1.000
_cell.length_c   1.000
_cell.angle_alpha   90.00
_cell.angle_beta   90.00
_cell.angle_gamma   90.00
#
_symmetry.space_group_name_H-M   'P 1'
#
loop_
_entity.id
_entity.type
_entity.pdbx_description
1 polymer ?
#
loop_
_entity_poly.entity_id
_entity_poly.type
_entity_poly.pdbx_seq_one_letter_code
_entity_poly.pdbx_strand_id
1 'polypeptide(L)' 'MQDVDVAFVTISFALPAGLTADQAILIEGKDSPYANVLATTPELELENDPRIVKLKELLLSDETQAYMEETWGALVIPSV' A
#
# COMPACT_ATOMS: atom_id res chain seq x y z
N MET A 1 -8.49 8.52 -27.14
CA MET A 1 -9.06 9.81 -26.73
C MET A 1 -8.32 10.19 -25.46
N GLN A 2 -7.65 11.35 -25.41
CA GLN A 2 -7.12 11.90 -24.16
C GLN A 2 -8.22 12.81 -23.62
N ASP A 3 -8.99 12.30 -22.66
CA ASP A 3 -10.20 12.96 -22.18
C ASP A 3 -9.89 14.08 -21.16
N VAL A 4 -8.67 14.08 -20.60
CA VAL A 4 -8.18 15.04 -19.61
C VAL A 4 -6.71 15.35 -19.83
N ASP A 5 -6.26 16.54 -19.40
CA ASP A 5 -4.87 16.97 -19.48
C ASP A 5 -3.98 16.28 -18.42
N VAL A 6 -4.50 16.09 -17.20
CA VAL A 6 -3.82 15.42 -16.07
C VAL A 6 -4.87 14.72 -15.19
N ALA A 7 -4.49 13.61 -14.56
CA ALA A 7 -5.31 12.93 -13.55
C ALA A 7 -4.47 12.52 -12.32
N PHE A 8 -5.07 12.60 -11.14
CA PHE A 8 -4.57 11.91 -9.95
C PHE A 8 -5.08 10.48 -9.97
N VAL A 9 -4.16 9.52 -9.88
CA VAL A 9 -4.48 8.09 -9.97
C VAL A 9 -3.88 7.38 -8.77
N THR A 10 -4.70 6.59 -8.07
CA THR A 10 -4.24 5.76 -6.95
C THR A 10 -3.31 4.67 -7.47
N ILE A 11 -2.26 4.36 -6.70
CA ILE A 11 -1.21 3.46 -7.18
C ILE A 11 -1.69 2.03 -7.48
N SER A 12 -2.75 1.57 -6.81
CA SER A 12 -3.41 0.30 -7.09
C SER A 12 -4.02 0.21 -8.49
N PHE A 13 -4.36 1.35 -9.12
CA PHE A 13 -4.80 1.41 -10.52
C PHE A 13 -3.65 1.74 -11.48
N ALA A 14 -2.67 2.53 -11.03
CA ALA A 14 -1.54 2.94 -11.85
C ALA A 14 -0.63 1.75 -12.23
N LEU A 15 -0.25 0.93 -11.24
CA LEU A 15 0.69 -0.18 -11.45
C LEU A 15 0.20 -1.20 -12.50
N PRO A 16 -1.04 -1.73 -12.44
CA PRO A 16 -1.53 -2.67 -13.45
C PRO A 16 -1.69 -2.04 -14.84
N ALA A 17 -1.87 -0.71 -14.91
CA ALA A 17 -1.91 0.04 -16.16
C ALA A 17 -0.51 0.32 -16.74
N GLY A 18 0.55 -0.14 -16.07
CA GLY A 18 1.94 0.09 -16.48
C GLY A 18 2.43 1.51 -16.20
N LEU A 19 1.74 2.25 -15.33
CA LEU A 19 2.12 3.60 -14.92
C LEU A 19 3.06 3.53 -13.71
N THR A 20 4.26 4.08 -13.85
CA THR A 20 5.33 4.03 -12.85
C THR A 20 5.78 5.43 -12.41
N ALA A 21 6.53 5.54 -11.31
CA ALA A 21 6.96 6.83 -10.74
C ALA A 21 7.74 7.71 -11.71
N ASP A 22 8.57 7.12 -12.58
CA ASP A 22 9.35 7.85 -13.58
C ASP A 22 8.49 8.53 -14.66
N GLN A 23 7.22 8.13 -14.80
CA GLN A 23 6.27 8.74 -15.72
C GLN A 23 5.39 9.80 -15.04
N ALA A 24 5.43 9.90 -13.72
CA ALA A 24 4.59 10.82 -12.97
C ALA A 24 5.17 12.25 -12.98
N ILE A 25 4.30 13.23 -13.21
CA ILE A 25 4.66 14.66 -13.15
C ILE A 25 4.83 15.11 -11.69
N LEU A 26 4.11 14.48 -10.77
CA LEU A 26 4.12 14.73 -9.33
C LEU A 26 3.83 13.43 -8.58
N ILE A 27 4.53 13.21 -7.48
CA ILE A 27 4.32 12.05 -6.57
C ILE A 27 4.20 12.59 -5.15
N GLU A 28 3.31 11.98 -4.36
CA GLU A 28 3.20 12.28 -2.93
C GLU A 28 4.49 11.93 -2.18
N GLY A 29 4.85 12.76 -1.19
CA GLY A 29 6.00 12.50 -0.34
C GLY A 29 5.81 11.28 0.58
N LYS A 30 6.91 10.79 1.17
CA LYS A 30 6.88 9.66 2.11
C LYS A 30 6.16 9.99 3.42
N ASP A 31 6.09 11.27 3.78
CA ASP A 31 5.36 11.76 4.95
C ASP A 31 3.89 11.99 4.54
N SER A 32 3.13 10.90 4.49
CA SER A 32 1.74 10.87 4.02
C SER A 32 0.82 10.29 5.09
N PRO A 33 -0.37 10.87 5.32
CA PRO A 33 -1.36 10.30 6.24
C PRO A 33 -2.10 9.07 5.66
N TYR A 34 -1.81 8.65 4.42
CA TYR A 34 -2.60 7.65 3.68
C TYR A 34 -2.04 6.22 3.78
N ALA A 35 -1.78 5.74 4.99
CA ALA A 35 -1.45 4.34 5.20
C ALA A 35 -2.65 3.42 4.90
N ASN A 36 -2.41 2.33 4.17
CA ASN A 36 -3.41 1.25 4.04
C ASN A 36 -3.47 0.46 5.34
N VAL A 37 -4.66 0.04 5.76
CA VAL A 37 -4.86 -0.62 7.06
C VAL A 37 -5.48 -2.01 6.90
N LEU A 38 -5.12 -2.91 7.82
CA LEU A 38 -5.88 -4.14 8.04
C LEU A 38 -7.11 -3.80 8.89
N ALA A 39 -8.27 -3.74 8.25
CA ALA A 39 -9.55 -3.53 8.93
C ALA A 39 -10.23 -4.86 9.29
N THR A 40 -10.83 -4.91 10.47
CA THR A 40 -11.55 -6.07 11.02
C THR A 40 -12.87 -5.61 11.67
N THR A 41 -13.76 -6.55 12.00
CA THR A 41 -14.93 -6.22 12.84
C THR A 41 -14.48 -6.02 14.30
N PRO A 42 -15.21 -5.22 15.10
CA PRO A 42 -14.87 -4.96 16.50
C PRO A 42 -14.80 -6.24 17.35
N GLU A 43 -15.64 -7.23 17.07
CA GLU A 43 -15.70 -8.48 17.84
C GLU A 43 -14.38 -9.24 17.74
N LEU A 44 -13.85 -9.38 16.52
CA LEU A 44 -12.59 -10.09 16.27
C LEU A 44 -11.37 -9.36 16.88
N GLU A 45 -11.42 -8.03 16.93
CA GLU A 45 -10.39 -7.22 17.58
C GLU A 45 -10.44 -7.38 19.12
N LEU A 46 -11.63 -7.25 19.71
CA LEU A 46 -11.84 -7.40 21.17
C LEU A 46 -11.48 -8.80 21.66
N GLU A 47 -11.79 -9.83 20.87
CA GLU A 47 -11.47 -11.22 21.17
C GLU A 47 -9.99 -11.56 20.94
N ASN A 48 -9.19 -10.65 20.39
CA ASN A 48 -7.83 -10.90 19.93
C ASN A 48 -7.76 -12.18 19.08
N ASP A 49 -8.61 -12.27 18.05
CA ASP A 49 -8.70 -13.47 17.23
C ASP A 49 -7.30 -13.86 16.73
N PRO A 50 -6.81 -15.08 17.03
CA PRO A 50 -5.43 -15.47 16.76
C PRO A 50 -5.10 -15.44 15.27
N ARG A 51 -6.10 -15.54 14.38
CA ARG A 51 -5.92 -15.42 12.93
C ARG A 51 -5.62 -13.99 12.51
N ILE A 52 -6.29 -13.01 13.12
CA ILE A 52 -6.06 -11.58 12.85
C ILE A 52 -4.71 -11.14 13.40
N VAL A 53 -4.39 -11.55 14.64
CA VAL A 53 -3.07 -11.28 15.23
C VAL A 53 -1.97 -11.88 14.36
N LYS A 54 -2.12 -13.14 13.93
CA LYS A 54 -1.11 -13.79 13.08
C LYS A 54 -0.95 -13.10 11.72
N LEU A 55 -2.05 -12.67 11.11
CA LEU A 55 -2.00 -11.94 9.85
C LEU A 55 -1.28 -10.60 10.02
N LYS A 56 -1.57 -9.84 11.09
CA LYS A 56 -0.88 -8.58 11.39
C LYS A 56 0.64 -8.77 11.53
N GLU A 57 1.06 -9.80 12.26
CA GLU A 57 2.49 -10.15 12.40
C GLU A 57 3.14 -10.45 11.05
N LEU A 58 2.46 -11.22 10.19
CA LEU A 58 2.99 -11.58 8.88
C LEU A 58 3.10 -10.35 7.97
N LEU A 59 2.07 -9.49 7.93
CA LEU A 59 2.08 -8.27 7.12
C LEU A 59 3.19 -7.29 7.52
N LEU A 60 3.58 -7.26 8.80
CA LEU A 60 4.64 -6.40 9.32
C LEU A 60 6.02 -7.09 9.40
N SER A 61 6.13 -8.34 8.94
CA SER A 61 7.37 -9.11 9.01
C SER A 61 8.47 -8.56 8.10
N ASP A 62 9.73 -8.74 8.48
CA ASP A 62 10.89 -8.37 7.67
C ASP A 62 10.86 -9.02 6.27
N GLU A 63 10.34 -10.26 6.19
CA GLU A 63 10.16 -10.98 4.92
C GLU A 63 9.17 -10.26 3.99
N THR A 64 8.03 -9.81 4.54
CA THR A 64 7.04 -9.08 3.76
C THR A 64 7.54 -7.70 3.35
N GLN A 65 8.23 -7.00 4.26
CA GLN A 65 8.85 -5.71 3.95
C GLN A 65 9.88 -5.82 2.82
N ALA A 66 10.77 -6.83 2.89
CA ALA A 66 11.75 -7.09 1.84
C ALA A 66 11.07 -7.42 0.49
N TYR A 67 10.03 -8.26 0.52
CA TYR A 67 9.25 -8.57 -0.68
C TYR A 67 8.60 -7.34 -1.30
N MET A 68 8.07 -6.41 -0.49
CA MET A 68 7.47 -5.17 -0.96
C MET A 68 8.50 -4.27 -1.65
N GLU A 69 9.69 -4.12 -1.05
CA GLU A 69 10.78 -3.34 -1.62
C GLU A 69 11.29 -3.94 -2.94
N GLU A 70 11.41 -5.26 -3.04
CA GLU A 70 11.84 -5.94 -4.26
C GLU A 70 10.81 -5.81 -5.39
N THR A 71 9.52 -5.92 -5.06
CA THR A 71 8.44 -5.99 -6.05
C THR A 71 8.04 -4.61 -6.57
N TRP A 72 8.00 -3.61 -5.70
CA TRP A 72 7.47 -2.28 -6.02
C TRP A 72 8.45 -1.13 -5.75
N GLY A 73 9.63 -1.40 -5.17
CA GLY A 73 10.60 -0.36 -4.84
C GLY A 73 9.99 0.71 -3.93
N ALA A 74 10.21 1.98 -4.25
CA ALA A 74 9.71 3.11 -3.47
C ALA A 74 8.21 3.45 -3.73
N LEU A 75 7.52 2.67 -4.55
CA LEU A 75 6.12 2.91 -4.91
C LEU A 75 5.15 2.47 -3.83
N VAL A 76 5.46 1.35 -3.15
CA VAL A 76 4.67 0.85 -2.02
C VAL A 76 5.59 0.79 -0.81
N ILE A 77 5.35 1.67 0.15
CA ILE A 77 6.23 1.87 1.30
C ILE A 77 5.63 1.15 2.52
N PRO A 78 6.38 0.29 3.22
CA PRO A 78 5.93 -0.30 4.47
C PRO A 78 5.57 0.77 5.50
N SER A 79 4.40 0.63 6.13
CA SER A 79 4.02 1.41 7.31
C SER A 79 4.40 0.65 8.57
N VAL A 80 4.94 1.36 9.56
CA VAL A 80 5.33 0.81 10.87
C VAL A 80 4.19 0.13 11.63
#